data_AF-A0A315Z5C8-F1
#
_entry.id   AF-A0A315Z5C8-F1
#
_cell.length_a   1.000
_cell.length_b   1.000
_cell.length_c   1.000
_cell.angle_alpha   90.00
_cell.angle_beta   90.00
_cell.angle_gamma   90.00
#
_symmetry.space_group_name_H-M   'P 1'
#
loop_
_entity.id
_entity.type
_entity.pdbx_description
1 polymer ?
#
loop_
_entity_poly.entity_id
_entity_poly.type
_entity_poly.pdbx_seq_one_letter_code
_entity_poly.pdbx_strand_id
1 'polypeptide(L)'
;METDNYKKDIQLYFLKQEVTDIRSKMKSSNGSQRHLISYISVAVTLFIASMLFIYNIDNQYLINEEIEFGTFRQTENSTISNQLENAHAYILKQEYAKAIELLEQEQDSDYKDWFLLKSFVGLQNYQLASPYYDRILEDHEHIYHSKIGLKYQAWFKILRIKSRF
;
A
#
# COMPACT_ATOMS: atom_id res chain seq x y z
N MET A 1 -5.14 -25.11 -76.82
CA MET A 1 -4.71 -23.75 -76.43
C MET A 1 -5.47 -23.23 -75.21
N GLU A 2 -6.77 -23.52 -75.04
CA GLU A 2 -7.55 -23.10 -73.84
C GLU A 2 -7.14 -23.81 -72.53
N THR A 3 -6.68 -25.05 -72.61
CA THR A 3 -6.32 -25.87 -71.44
C THR A 3 -5.09 -25.39 -70.67
N ASP A 4 -4.18 -24.65 -71.32
CA ASP A 4 -2.94 -24.15 -70.70
C ASP A 4 -3.19 -22.85 -69.91
N ASN A 5 -4.11 -22.00 -70.39
CA ASN A 5 -4.52 -20.80 -69.66
C ASN A 5 -5.25 -21.17 -68.36
N TYR A 6 -6.11 -22.18 -68.40
CA TYR A 6 -6.83 -22.67 -67.22
C TYR A 6 -5.89 -23.19 -66.12
N LYS A 7 -4.85 -23.94 -66.49
CA LYS A 7 -3.84 -24.42 -65.53
C LYS A 7 -3.05 -23.27 -64.91
N LYS A 8 -2.74 -22.23 -65.69
CA LYS A 8 -2.01 -21.04 -65.21
C LYS A 8 -2.86 -20.22 -64.23
N ASP A 9 -4.15 -20.09 -64.49
CA ASP A 9 -5.08 -19.38 -63.60
C ASP A 9 -5.27 -20.10 -62.27
N ILE A 10 -5.34 -21.44 -62.30
CA ILE A 10 -5.37 -22.26 -61.08
C ILE A 10 -4.08 -22.07 -60.26
N GLN A 11 -2.91 -22.09 -60.92
CA GLN A 11 -1.64 -21.87 -60.22
C GLN A 11 -1.55 -20.47 -59.60
N LEU A 12 -2.00 -19.44 -60.32
CA LEU A 12 -2.06 -18.07 -59.82
C LEU A 12 -3.00 -17.94 -58.61
N TYR A 13 -4.13 -18.64 -58.63
CA TYR A 13 -5.07 -18.67 -57.50
C TYR A 13 -4.42 -19.27 -56.25
N PHE A 14 -3.75 -20.42 -56.37
CA PHE A 14 -3.06 -21.07 -55.26
C PHE A 14 -1.91 -20.21 -54.71
N LEU A 15 -1.08 -19.62 -55.58
CA LEU A 15 -0.03 -18.69 -55.19
C LEU A 15 -0.58 -17.47 -54.42
N LYS A 16 -1.69 -16.91 -54.90
CA LYS A 16 -2.34 -15.77 -54.24
C LYS A 16 -2.89 -16.15 -52.85
N GLN A 17 -3.44 -17.35 -52.72
CA GLN A 17 -3.96 -17.86 -51.46
C GLN A 17 -2.82 -18.10 -50.45
N GLU A 18 -1.73 -18.73 -50.89
CA GLU A 18 -0.56 -19.01 -50.05
C GLU A 18 0.12 -17.72 -49.55
N VAL A 19 0.29 -16.73 -50.43
CA VAL A 19 0.82 -15.40 -50.05
C VAL A 19 -0.09 -14.70 -49.03
N THR A 20 -1.41 -14.85 -49.16
CA THR A 20 -2.38 -14.26 -48.23
C THR A 20 -2.34 -14.94 -46.86
N ASP A 21 -2.19 -16.26 -46.84
CA ASP A 21 -2.07 -17.07 -45.62
C ASP A 21 -0.75 -16.84 -44.89
N ILE A 22 0.36 -16.67 -45.61
CA ILE A 22 1.65 -16.27 -45.01
C ILE A 22 1.51 -14.88 -44.38
N ARG A 23 0.90 -13.93 -45.08
CA ARG A 23 0.69 -12.56 -44.57
C ARG A 23 -0.22 -12.54 -43.34
N SER A 24 -1.28 -13.36 -43.30
CA SER A 24 -2.19 -13.43 -42.15
C SER A 24 -1.51 -14.06 -40.92
N LYS A 25 -0.73 -15.13 -41.11
CA LYS A 25 0.08 -15.76 -40.04
C LYS A 25 1.15 -14.83 -39.48
N MET A 26 1.83 -14.04 -40.32
CA MET A 26 2.80 -13.04 -39.84
C MET A 26 2.13 -11.93 -39.01
N LYS A 27 0.89 -11.55 -39.35
CA LYS A 27 0.15 -10.49 -38.64
C LYS A 27 -0.39 -10.97 -37.29
N SER A 28 -0.83 -12.22 -37.16
CA SER A 28 -1.35 -12.77 -35.89
C SER A 28 -0.24 -13.08 -34.88
N SER A 29 0.92 -13.55 -35.34
CA SER A 29 2.07 -13.90 -34.49
C SER A 29 2.68 -12.69 -33.75
N ASN A 30 2.70 -11.51 -34.38
CA ASN A 30 3.34 -10.31 -33.81
C ASN A 30 2.37 -9.37 -33.08
N GLY A 31 1.07 -9.41 -33.38
CA GLY A 31 0.07 -8.51 -32.78
C GLY A 31 -0.24 -8.88 -31.33
N SER A 32 -0.54 -10.15 -31.06
CA SER A 32 -1.00 -10.59 -29.73
C SER A 32 0.07 -10.47 -28.65
N GLN A 33 1.33 -10.82 -28.96
CA GLN A 33 2.44 -10.72 -28.00
C GLN A 33 2.81 -9.26 -27.67
N ARG A 34 2.73 -8.34 -28.64
CA ARG A 34 3.00 -6.92 -28.40
C ARG A 34 1.99 -6.30 -27.44
N HIS A 35 0.70 -6.63 -27.57
CA HIS A 35 -0.31 -6.15 -26.66
C HIS A 35 -0.14 -6.72 -25.25
N LEU A 36 0.16 -8.02 -25.12
CA LEU A 36 0.46 -8.64 -23.81
C LEU A 36 1.66 -7.99 -23.10
N ILE A 37 2.76 -7.77 -23.82
CA ILE A 37 3.95 -7.10 -23.25
C ILE A 37 3.61 -5.66 -22.82
N SER A 38 2.81 -4.95 -23.63
CA SER A 38 2.36 -3.59 -23.29
C SER A 38 1.45 -3.55 -22.06
N TYR A 39 0.55 -4.52 -21.87
CA TYR A 39 -0.29 -4.57 -20.68
C TYR A 39 0.52 -4.89 -19.43
N ILE A 40 1.48 -5.82 -19.53
CA ILE A 40 2.37 -6.16 -18.41
C ILE A 40 3.23 -4.96 -18.03
N SER A 41 3.79 -4.22 -19.00
CA SER A 41 4.59 -3.03 -18.68
C SER A 41 3.76 -1.95 -17.98
N VAL A 42 2.53 -1.72 -18.43
CA VAL A 42 1.62 -0.77 -17.77
C VAL A 42 1.29 -1.21 -16.35
N ALA A 43 0.98 -2.50 -16.14
CA ALA A 43 0.68 -3.03 -14.82
C ALA A 43 1.90 -2.93 -13.87
N VAL A 44 3.10 -3.23 -14.34
CA VAL A 44 4.34 -3.10 -13.56
C VAL A 44 4.62 -1.63 -13.23
N THR A 45 4.45 -0.71 -14.18
CA THR A 45 4.62 0.72 -13.93
C THR A 45 3.61 1.24 -12.91
N LEU A 46 2.34 0.85 -13.02
CA LEU A 46 1.31 1.21 -12.04
C LEU A 46 1.64 0.64 -10.66
N PHE A 47 2.13 -0.60 -10.59
CA PHE A 47 2.56 -1.22 -9.35
C PHE A 47 3.74 -0.48 -8.71
N ILE A 48 4.80 -0.17 -9.48
CA ILE A 48 5.95 0.61 -8.98
C ILE A 48 5.53 2.01 -8.56
N ALA A 49 4.67 2.68 -9.33
CA ALA A 49 4.13 3.99 -8.98
C ALA A 49 3.32 3.94 -7.68
N SER A 50 2.49 2.91 -7.49
CA SER A 50 1.72 2.70 -6.25
C SER A 50 2.63 2.43 -5.05
N MET A 51 3.69 1.64 -5.24
CA MET A 51 4.70 1.36 -4.22
C MET A 51 5.44 2.63 -3.78
N LEU A 52 5.89 3.43 -4.75
CA LEU A 52 6.53 4.71 -4.47
C LEU A 52 5.55 5.68 -3.82
N PHE A 53 4.29 5.70 -4.23
CA PHE A 53 3.25 6.51 -3.60
C PHE A 53 3.05 6.12 -2.14
N ILE A 54 2.84 4.83 -1.84
CA ILE A 54 2.67 4.31 -0.47
C ILE A 54 3.92 4.58 0.38
N TYR A 55 5.11 4.43 -0.18
CA TYR A 55 6.37 4.73 0.53
C TYR A 55 6.51 6.22 0.87
N ASN A 56 5.95 7.11 0.06
CA ASN A 56 5.92 8.56 0.33
C ASN A 56 4.71 8.99 1.18
N ILE A 57 3.83 8.08 1.61
CA ILE A 57 2.79 8.41 2.59
C ILE A 57 3.51 8.62 3.92
N ASP A 58 3.68 9.90 4.25
CA ASP A 58 4.30 10.29 5.49
C ASP A 58 3.33 10.13 6.66
N ASN A 59 3.74 9.42 7.69
CA ASN A 59 2.96 9.23 8.92
C ASN A 59 2.87 10.52 9.75
N GLN A 60 3.58 11.58 9.35
CA GLN A 60 3.52 12.91 9.98
C GLN A 60 2.10 13.45 10.13
N TYR A 61 1.16 13.07 9.25
CA TYR A 61 -0.24 13.49 9.43
C TYR A 61 -0.85 12.93 10.73
N LEU A 62 -0.67 11.64 11.01
CA LEU A 62 -1.12 11.01 12.26
C LEU A 62 -0.37 11.58 13.46
N ILE A 63 0.94 11.80 13.32
CA ILE A 63 1.81 12.25 14.42
C ILE A 63 1.53 13.71 14.81
N ASN A 64 1.33 14.58 13.82
CA ASN A 64 1.13 16.01 14.03
C ASN A 64 -0.33 16.43 14.16
N GLU A 65 -1.27 15.49 14.10
CA GLU A 65 -2.67 15.81 14.34
C GLU A 65 -2.83 16.40 15.75
N GLU A 66 -3.34 17.65 15.80
CA GLU A 66 -3.65 18.34 17.04
C GLU A 66 -4.72 17.56 17.80
N ILE A 67 -4.44 17.35 19.09
CA ILE A 67 -5.38 16.73 20.00
C ILE A 67 -6.01 17.85 20.80
N GLU A 68 -7.31 18.04 20.59
CA GLU A 68 -8.12 18.79 21.54
C GLU A 68 -8.21 17.93 22.81
N PHE A 69 -7.44 18.29 23.83
CA PHE A 69 -7.69 17.82 25.17
C PHE A 69 -9.06 18.37 25.57
N GLY A 70 -10.10 17.55 25.40
CA GLY A 70 -11.39 17.77 26.02
C GLY A 70 -11.11 18.10 27.48
N THR A 71 -11.46 19.32 27.87
CA THR A 71 -11.08 19.97 29.12
C THR A 71 -10.89 18.99 30.28
N PHE A 72 -9.64 18.68 30.64
CA PHE A 72 -9.23 17.97 31.86
C PHE A 72 -9.52 18.81 33.12
N ARG A 73 -10.66 19.48 33.17
CA ARG A 73 -11.14 20.15 34.37
C ARG A 73 -11.95 19.15 35.17
N GLN A 74 -11.30 18.62 36.20
CA GLN A 74 -11.89 18.03 37.41
C GLN A 74 -12.18 16.52 37.37
N THR A 75 -11.15 15.67 37.50
CA THR A 75 -11.27 14.48 38.38
C THR A 75 -9.91 13.98 38.91
N GLU A 76 -9.63 14.36 40.15
CA GLU A 76 -8.92 13.67 41.24
C GLU A 76 -7.48 13.09 41.12
N ASN A 77 -6.81 12.99 39.97
CA ASN A 77 -5.39 12.55 39.94
C ASN A 77 -4.49 13.48 39.11
N SER A 78 -3.94 14.49 39.77
CA SER A 78 -3.04 15.49 39.15
C SER A 78 -1.76 14.91 38.55
N THR A 79 -1.35 13.70 38.95
CA THR A 79 -0.14 13.03 38.46
C THR A 79 -0.34 12.36 37.10
N ILE A 80 -1.52 11.75 36.91
CA ILE A 80 -1.95 11.02 35.69
C ILE A 80 -2.11 12.01 34.52
N SER A 81 -2.83 13.11 34.75
CA SER A 81 -2.95 14.21 33.77
C SER A 81 -1.60 14.77 33.31
N ASN A 82 -0.62 14.88 34.23
CA ASN A 82 0.72 15.37 33.90
C ASN A 82 1.52 14.37 33.06
N GLN A 83 1.35 13.05 33.24
CA GLN A 83 2.07 12.05 32.46
C GLN A 83 1.62 12.03 31.00
N LEU A 84 0.30 12.11 30.75
CA LEU A 84 -0.25 12.20 29.39
C LEU A 84 0.18 13.50 28.67
N GLU A 85 0.16 14.64 29.37
CA GLU A 85 0.65 15.91 28.82
C GLU A 85 2.15 15.85 28.47
N ASN A 86 2.95 15.27 29.36
CA ASN A 86 4.39 15.09 29.12
C ASN A 86 4.66 14.13 27.97
N ALA A 87 3.95 13.00 27.89
CA ALA A 87 4.05 12.05 26.80
C ALA A 87 3.71 12.71 25.46
N HIS A 88 2.64 13.51 25.42
CA HIS A 88 2.28 14.29 24.23
C HIS A 88 3.40 15.27 23.83
N ALA A 89 4.00 15.98 24.80
CA ALA A 89 5.12 16.87 24.53
C ALA A 89 6.36 16.13 23.97
N TYR A 90 6.63 14.91 24.44
CA TYR A 90 7.68 14.06 23.87
C TYR A 90 7.36 13.61 22.44
N ILE A 91 6.10 13.25 22.14
CA ILE A 91 5.66 12.90 20.78
C ILE A 91 5.88 14.07 19.81
N LEU A 92 5.50 15.29 20.20
CA LEU A 92 5.71 16.49 19.37
C LEU A 92 7.20 16.81 19.13
N LYS A 93 8.07 16.41 20.06
CA LYS A 93 9.53 16.51 19.94
C LYS A 93 10.16 15.31 19.21
N GLN A 94 9.35 14.36 18.74
CA GLN A 94 9.79 13.10 18.12
C GLN A 94 10.62 12.20 19.05
N GLU A 95 10.49 12.39 20.37
CA GLU A 95 11.14 11.58 21.41
C GLU A 95 10.26 10.38 21.81
N TYR A 96 9.84 9.59 20.82
CA TYR A 96 8.80 8.57 20.98
C TYR A 96 9.11 7.49 22.03
N ALA A 97 10.39 7.10 22.18
CA ALA A 97 10.79 6.10 23.17
C ALA A 97 10.50 6.56 24.61
N LYS A 98 10.71 7.86 24.90
CA LYS A 98 10.41 8.43 26.21
C LYS A 98 8.92 8.57 26.45
N ALA A 99 8.15 8.88 25.39
CA ALA A 99 6.69 8.90 25.49
C ALA A 99 6.15 7.50 25.85
N ILE A 100 6.67 6.43 25.23
CA ILE A 100 6.28 5.05 25.55
C ILE A 100 6.59 4.70 27.01
N GLU A 101 7.78 5.02 27.50
CA GLU A 101 8.18 4.75 28.89
C GLU A 101 7.24 5.41 29.91
N LEU A 102 6.78 6.63 29.63
CA LEU A 102 5.79 7.31 30.47
C LEU A 102 4.40 6.67 30.38
N LEU A 103 3.97 6.29 29.18
CA LEU A 103 2.64 5.72 28.94
C LEU A 103 2.50 4.29 29.48
N GLU A 104 3.58 3.52 29.59
CA GLU A 104 3.55 2.18 30.19
C GLU A 104 3.16 2.19 31.68
N GLN A 105 3.43 3.31 32.37
CA GLN A 105 3.09 3.49 33.79
C GLN A 105 1.68 4.03 34.00
N GLU A 106 1.05 4.50 32.93
CA GLU A 106 -0.26 5.16 32.95
C GLU A 106 -1.40 4.12 32.94
N GLN A 107 -2.51 4.45 33.59
CA GLN A 107 -3.72 3.62 33.56
C GLN A 107 -4.29 3.55 32.13
N ASP A 108 -4.90 2.42 31.80
CA ASP A 108 -5.57 2.23 30.50
C ASP A 108 -6.65 3.29 30.27
N SER A 109 -6.55 3.96 29.12
CA SER A 109 -7.44 5.04 28.69
C SER A 109 -7.32 5.25 27.17
N ASP A 110 -8.34 5.85 26.57
CA ASP A 110 -8.36 6.15 25.13
C ASP A 110 -7.18 7.03 24.69
N TYR A 111 -6.77 7.96 25.57
CA TYR A 111 -5.63 8.84 25.35
C TYR A 111 -4.32 8.04 25.33
N LYS A 112 -4.16 7.09 26.25
CA LYS A 112 -2.98 6.22 26.30
C LYS A 112 -2.87 5.40 25.02
N ASP A 113 -3.97 4.79 24.56
CA ASP A 113 -3.98 3.97 23.36
C ASP A 113 -3.65 4.79 22.11
N TRP A 114 -4.20 6.01 22.00
CA TRP A 114 -3.86 6.96 20.93
C TRP A 114 -2.39 7.38 20.95
N PHE A 115 -1.85 7.75 22.11
CA PHE A 115 -0.46 8.19 22.22
C PHE A 115 0.54 7.05 22.01
N LEU A 116 0.24 5.83 22.45
CA LEU A 116 1.04 4.65 22.18
C LEU A 116 1.03 4.34 20.68
N LEU A 117 -0.14 4.40 20.03
CA LEU A 117 -0.23 4.27 18.57
C LEU A 117 0.68 5.28 17.86
N LYS A 118 0.55 6.58 18.18
CA LYS A 118 1.38 7.65 17.58
C LYS A 118 2.88 7.41 17.82
N SER A 119 3.25 6.99 19.02
CA SER A 119 4.65 6.75 19.39
C SER A 119 5.25 5.55 18.65
N PHE A 120 4.53 4.43 18.57
CA PHE A 120 5.01 3.25 17.82
C PHE A 120 5.07 3.50 16.31
N VAL A 121 4.11 4.26 15.76
CA VAL A 121 4.16 4.71 14.36
C VAL A 121 5.35 5.63 14.11
N GLY A 122 5.64 6.57 15.03
CA GLY A 122 6.83 7.42 14.98
C GLY A 122 8.15 6.65 14.98
N LEU A 123 8.21 5.52 15.68
CA LEU A 123 9.34 4.59 15.67
C LEU A 123 9.32 3.58 14.50
N GLN A 124 8.32 3.64 13.62
CA GLN A 124 8.08 2.66 12.55
C GLN A 124 7.95 1.22 13.07
N ASN A 125 7.57 1.04 14.34
CA ASN A 125 7.34 -0.27 14.95
C ASN A 125 5.87 -0.69 14.78
N TYR A 126 5.51 -1.01 13.53
CA TYR A 126 4.12 -1.34 13.18
C TYR A 126 3.60 -2.62 13.85
N GLN A 127 4.49 -3.51 14.25
CA GLN A 127 4.13 -4.72 14.99
C GLN A 127 3.53 -4.38 16.35
N LEU A 128 4.12 -3.40 17.05
CA LEU A 128 3.60 -2.92 18.33
C LEU A 128 2.51 -1.86 18.17
N ALA A 129 2.46 -1.13 17.05
CA ALA A 129 1.38 -0.19 16.76
C ALA A 129 0.05 -0.89 16.45
N SER A 130 0.10 -2.07 15.81
CA SER A 130 -1.08 -2.79 15.32
C SER A 130 -2.16 -3.03 16.37
N PRO A 131 -1.86 -3.56 17.57
CA PRO A 131 -2.90 -3.84 18.55
C PRO A 131 -3.66 -2.59 19.03
N TYR A 132 -2.97 -1.46 19.15
CA TYR A 132 -3.62 -0.19 19.53
C TYR A 132 -4.50 0.33 18.42
N TYR A 133 -4.02 0.27 17.17
CA TYR A 133 -4.85 0.62 16.02
C TYR A 133 -6.12 -0.24 15.95
N ASP A 134 -5.97 -1.56 16.09
CA ASP A 134 -7.08 -2.50 15.99
C ASP A 134 -8.09 -2.24 17.12
N ARG A 135 -7.62 -1.99 18.35
CA ARG A 135 -8.47 -1.63 19.48
C ARG A 135 -9.27 -0.35 19.22
N ILE A 136 -8.64 0.72 18.74
CA ILE A 136 -9.32 1.99 18.46
C ILE A 136 -10.31 1.86 17.30
N LEU A 137 -10.00 1.02 16.31
CA LEU A 137 -10.89 0.76 15.18
C LEU A 137 -12.10 -0.09 15.59
N GLU A 138 -11.92 -1.10 16.43
CA GLU A 138 -12.97 -2.02 16.84
C GLU A 138 -13.88 -1.45 17.93
N ASP A 139 -13.35 -0.57 18.79
CA ASP A 139 -14.11 0.12 19.82
C ASP A 139 -14.78 1.39 19.25
N HIS A 140 -16.08 1.29 18.98
CA HIS A 140 -16.88 2.40 18.47
C HIS A 140 -17.11 3.53 19.48
N GLU A 141 -16.91 3.29 20.78
CA GLU A 141 -17.03 4.30 21.82
C GLU A 141 -15.70 5.03 22.09
N HIS A 142 -14.60 4.51 21.55
CA HIS A 142 -13.28 5.12 21.70
C HIS A 142 -13.25 6.54 21.14
N ILE A 143 -12.74 7.52 21.91
CA ILE A 143 -12.74 8.95 21.54
C ILE A 143 -12.08 9.20 20.17
N TYR A 144 -11.11 8.37 19.82
CA TYR A 144 -10.34 8.44 18.58
C TYR A 144 -10.82 7.50 17.45
N HIS A 145 -11.93 6.78 17.64
CA HIS A 145 -12.46 5.85 16.65
C HIS A 145 -12.64 6.50 15.28
N SER A 146 -13.26 7.69 15.26
CA SER A 146 -13.54 8.45 14.03
C SER A 146 -12.28 9.03 13.37
N LYS A 147 -11.14 9.04 14.07
CA LYS A 147 -9.86 9.54 13.58
C LYS A 147 -9.04 8.45 12.88
N ILE A 148 -9.35 7.19 13.12
CA ILE A 148 -8.67 6.07 12.48
C ILE A 148 -9.37 5.72 11.16
N GLY A 149 -8.56 5.71 10.09
CA GLY A 149 -8.99 5.37 8.74
C GLY A 149 -8.75 3.90 8.41
N LEU A 150 -8.30 3.62 7.19
CA LEU A 150 -8.03 2.26 6.70
C LEU A 150 -6.57 1.83 6.96
N LYS A 151 -6.38 0.58 7.40
CA LYS A 151 -5.07 -0.06 7.57
C LYS A 151 -4.69 -0.85 6.33
N TYR A 152 -3.49 -0.60 5.82
CA TYR A 152 -2.90 -1.37 4.73
C TYR A 152 -1.55 -1.94 5.14
N GLN A 153 -1.35 -3.24 4.89
CA GLN A 153 -0.07 -3.90 5.08
C GLN A 153 0.27 -4.69 3.81
N ALA A 154 1.43 -4.38 3.21
CA ALA A 154 1.90 -5.04 2.01
C ALA A 154 3.11 -5.92 2.32
N TRP A 155 3.01 -7.22 2.02
CA TRP A 155 4.09 -8.18 2.22
C TRP A 155 4.67 -8.57 0.86
N PHE A 156 5.97 -8.30 0.65
CA PHE A 156 6.66 -8.66 -0.59
C PHE A 156 7.66 -9.78 -0.35
N LYS A 157 7.51 -10.86 -1.10
CA LYS A 157 8.46 -11.99 -1.09
C LYS A 157 9.12 -12.10 -2.47
N ILE A 158 10.39 -11.76 -2.56
CA ILE A 158 11.17 -11.91 -3.79
C ILE A 158 11.65 -13.37 -3.86
N LEU A 159 11.10 -14.14 -4.81
CA LEU A 159 11.57 -15.49 -5.09
C LEU A 159 12.66 -15.42 -6.16
N ARG A 160 13.91 -15.65 -5.76
CA ARG A 160 15.03 -15.79 -6.70
C ARG A 160 15.07 -17.22 -7.24
N ILE A 161 14.56 -17.43 -8.45
CA ILE A 161 14.70 -18.72 -9.14
C ILE A 161 16.12 -18.79 -9.71
N LYS A 162 16.94 -19.70 -9.17
CA LYS A 162 18.29 -19.96 -9.70
C LYS A 162 18.14 -20.89 -10.91
N SER A 163 18.26 -20.32 -12.11
CA SER A 163 18.31 -21.10 -13.35
C SER A 163 19.58 -21.95 -13.35
N ARG A 164 19.44 -23.28 -13.42
CA ARG A 164 20.54 -24.20 -13.73
C ARG A 164 20.61 -24.33 -15.25
N PHE A 165 21.43 -23.50 -15.88
CA PHE A 165 22.06 -23.83 -17.16
C PHE A 165 23.57 -23.90 -16.92
#